data_AF-A0A925GJV3-F1
#
_entry.id   AF-A0A925GJV3-F1
#
_cell.length_a   1.000
_cell.length_b   1.000
_cell.length_c   1.000
_cell.angle_alpha   90.00
_cell.angle_beta   90.00
_cell.angle_gamma   90.00
#
_symmetry.space_group_name_H-M   'P 1'
#
loop_
_entity.id
_entity.type
_entity.pdbx_description
1 polymer ?
#
loop_
_entity_poly.entity_id
_entity_poly.type
_entity_poly.pdbx_seq_one_letter_code
_entity_poly.pdbx_strand_id
1 'polypeptide(L)'
;MLVRFAGFCLLLIVLLQSCAEVFELPAPVPPPRITGVRPDRGVADVAVIITGENFSTTLANNAVKFNGKPATVTRATATQLTALVPAHAGTGTVEVVVRKKATTGPAFTFFETPVVAGISPDRGPAGTVVTLRGNYFDTTAANNTVRFGGQVGEDFNWRAYGRQFERNRGFDPNGPAFDDWRQARGGFRGDWTPTADDTVTIQGDIYEGYSGRNQVTATLAPPFQIASTDDYHVSGGNTLA
;
A
#
# COMPACT_ATOMS: atom_id res chain seq x y z
N MET A 1 -20.46 96.01 -44.88
CA MET A 1 -20.12 95.97 -43.44
C MET A 1 -19.69 94.54 -43.12
N LEU A 2 -18.46 94.38 -42.59
CA LEU A 2 -17.85 93.15 -42.06
C LEU A 2 -18.83 92.35 -41.17
N VAL A 3 -18.73 91.02 -40.98
CA VAL A 3 -17.69 90.32 -40.17
C VAL A 3 -17.63 88.81 -40.54
N ARG A 4 -16.42 88.25 -40.57
CA ARG A 4 -16.09 86.80 -40.60
C ARG A 4 -16.19 86.19 -39.19
N PHE A 5 -16.64 84.94 -39.05
CA PHE A 5 -16.16 84.04 -37.98
C PHE A 5 -16.03 82.60 -38.48
N ALA A 6 -14.84 82.05 -38.26
CA ALA A 6 -14.46 80.65 -38.43
C ALA A 6 -14.79 79.85 -37.16
N GLY A 7 -15.08 78.56 -37.32
CA GLY A 7 -15.23 77.57 -36.26
C GLY A 7 -15.59 76.23 -36.90
N PHE A 8 -14.62 75.46 -37.39
CA PHE A 8 -13.82 74.50 -36.62
C PHE A 8 -14.69 73.54 -35.79
N CYS A 9 -14.79 72.32 -36.33
CA CYS A 9 -14.74 71.06 -35.59
C CYS A 9 -15.83 70.82 -34.54
N LEU A 10 -16.87 70.08 -34.94
CA LEU A 10 -17.20 68.84 -34.22
C LEU A 10 -18.00 67.92 -35.14
N LEU A 11 -17.27 67.15 -35.94
CA LEU A 11 -17.79 65.95 -36.57
C LEU A 11 -18.17 65.01 -35.42
N LEU A 12 -19.46 64.94 -35.07
CA LEU A 12 -19.98 63.96 -34.12
C LEU A 12 -19.93 62.58 -34.79
N ILE A 13 -18.72 62.03 -34.93
CA ILE A 13 -18.51 60.60 -35.08
C ILE A 13 -18.96 60.03 -33.74
N VAL A 14 -20.25 59.71 -33.65
CA VAL A 14 -20.74 58.70 -32.71
C VAL A 14 -19.98 57.44 -33.10
N LEU A 15 -18.84 57.22 -32.46
CA LEU A 15 -18.17 55.93 -32.41
C LEU A 15 -19.21 54.99 -31.79
N LEU A 16 -19.99 54.34 -32.64
CA LEU A 16 -20.52 53.01 -32.38
C LEU A 16 -19.29 52.13 -32.16
N GLN A 17 -18.69 52.24 -30.97
CA GLN A 17 -17.93 51.15 -30.39
C GLN A 17 -18.97 50.05 -30.15
N SER A 18 -19.24 49.32 -31.23
CA SER A 18 -19.53 47.90 -31.20
C SER A 18 -18.52 47.30 -30.24
N CYS A 19 -18.91 47.16 -28.98
CA CYS A 19 -18.25 46.31 -28.03
C CYS A 19 -18.50 44.89 -28.53
N ALA A 20 -17.81 44.49 -29.59
CA ALA A 20 -17.64 43.10 -29.90
C ALA A 20 -16.78 42.58 -28.76
N GLU A 21 -17.42 42.03 -27.72
CA GLU A 21 -16.73 41.12 -26.84
C GLU A 21 -16.11 40.07 -27.76
N VAL A 22 -14.79 40.09 -27.84
CA VAL A 22 -14.03 39.06 -28.54
C VAL A 22 -14.33 37.80 -27.75
N PHE A 23 -15.27 36.98 -28.24
CA PHE A 23 -15.57 35.68 -27.66
C PHE A 23 -14.38 34.78 -27.96
N GLU A 24 -13.32 34.94 -27.17
CA GLU A 24 -12.19 34.03 -27.17
C GLU A 24 -12.73 32.67 -26.75
N LEU A 25 -12.72 31.74 -27.70
CA LEU A 25 -13.03 30.34 -27.41
C LEU A 25 -12.06 29.89 -26.32
N PRO A 26 -12.57 29.37 -25.17
CA PRO A 26 -11.69 28.96 -24.09
C PRO A 26 -10.71 27.91 -24.61
N ALA A 27 -9.44 28.07 -24.25
CA ALA A 27 -8.39 27.15 -24.67
C ALA A 27 -8.80 25.68 -24.41
N PRO A 28 -8.52 24.74 -25.33
CA PRO A 28 -8.89 23.35 -25.16
C PRO A 28 -8.30 22.79 -23.86
N VAL A 29 -9.14 22.30 -22.95
CA VAL A 29 -8.65 21.71 -21.69
C VAL A 29 -7.88 20.42 -22.01
N PRO A 30 -6.58 20.33 -21.66
CA PRO A 30 -5.79 19.13 -21.89
C PRO A 30 -6.38 17.90 -21.19
N PRO A 31 -6.18 16.68 -21.70
CA PRO A 31 -6.70 15.47 -21.07
C PRO A 31 -6.05 15.25 -19.69
N PRO A 32 -6.78 14.67 -18.72
CA PRO A 32 -6.21 14.31 -17.43
C PRO A 32 -5.18 13.18 -17.59
N ARG A 33 -4.16 13.19 -16.74
CA ARG A 33 -3.13 12.14 -16.71
C ARG A 33 -2.83 11.75 -15.28
N ILE A 34 -2.70 10.45 -15.01
CA ILE A 34 -2.23 9.93 -13.73
C ILE A 34 -0.73 9.64 -13.84
N THR A 35 0.05 10.15 -12.90
CA THR A 35 1.50 9.91 -12.80
C THR A 35 1.85 8.98 -11.65
N GLY A 36 0.98 8.84 -10.64
CA GLY A 36 1.25 8.01 -9.48
C GLY A 36 0.03 7.80 -8.59
N VAL A 37 0.09 6.73 -7.81
CA VAL A 37 -0.92 6.33 -6.82
C VAL A 37 -0.15 5.92 -5.57
N ARG A 38 -0.40 6.59 -4.44
CA ARG A 38 0.32 6.34 -3.19
C ARG A 38 -0.62 6.41 -1.97
N PRO A 39 -0.64 5.39 -1.09
CA PRO A 39 -0.01 4.08 -1.29
C PRO A 39 -0.60 3.36 -2.53
N ASP A 40 0.18 2.46 -3.11
CA ASP A 40 -0.21 1.62 -4.26
C ASP A 40 -0.96 0.34 -3.83
N ARG A 41 -1.17 0.19 -2.53
CA ARG A 41 -1.86 -0.95 -1.92
C ARG A 41 -2.56 -0.56 -0.62
N GLY A 42 -3.61 -1.28 -0.26
CA GLY A 42 -4.34 -1.02 0.97
C GLY A 42 -5.68 -1.75 1.07
N VAL A 43 -6.36 -1.48 2.18
CA VAL A 43 -7.71 -1.97 2.50
C VAL A 43 -8.75 -0.89 2.19
N ALA A 44 -10.03 -1.18 2.41
CA ALA A 44 -11.11 -0.21 2.28
C ALA A 44 -10.93 1.02 3.19
N ASP A 45 -11.48 2.16 2.77
CA ASP A 45 -11.47 3.47 3.48
C ASP A 45 -10.09 4.09 3.72
N VAL A 46 -9.01 3.48 3.23
CA VAL A 46 -7.69 4.10 3.22
C VAL A 46 -7.68 5.25 2.22
N ALA A 47 -7.14 6.39 2.65
CA ALA A 47 -6.91 7.53 1.78
C ALA A 47 -5.72 7.28 0.85
N VAL A 48 -5.98 7.35 -0.46
CA VAL A 48 -4.98 7.21 -1.52
C VAL A 48 -4.80 8.55 -2.22
N ILE A 49 -3.55 8.98 -2.33
CA ILE A 49 -3.15 10.16 -3.08
C ILE A 49 -2.86 9.74 -4.52
N ILE A 50 -3.62 10.32 -5.45
CA ILE A 50 -3.44 10.13 -6.90
C ILE A 50 -2.77 11.39 -7.42
N THR A 51 -1.52 11.28 -7.86
CA THR A 51 -0.77 12.38 -8.48
C THR A 51 -0.98 12.35 -9.99
N GLY A 52 -1.00 13.53 -10.60
CA GLY A 52 -1.25 13.64 -12.03
C GLY A 52 -1.25 15.08 -12.53
N GLU A 53 -1.90 15.27 -13.67
CA GLU A 53 -2.01 16.54 -14.38
C GLU A 53 -3.46 16.74 -14.85
N ASN A 54 -3.85 18.01 -14.96
CA ASN A 54 -5.13 18.45 -15.54
C ASN A 54 -6.36 17.90 -14.80
N PHE A 55 -6.25 17.68 -13.50
CA PHE A 55 -7.40 17.41 -12.64
C PHE A 55 -8.22 18.68 -12.39
N SER A 56 -9.50 18.53 -12.06
CA SER A 56 -10.32 19.69 -11.69
C SER A 56 -10.11 20.03 -10.22
N THR A 57 -9.97 21.30 -9.88
CA THR A 57 -9.99 21.78 -8.48
C THR A 57 -11.38 21.64 -7.83
N THR A 58 -12.44 21.42 -8.61
CA THR A 58 -13.78 21.16 -8.12
C THR A 58 -13.99 19.66 -7.92
N LEU A 59 -14.29 19.22 -6.69
CA LEU A 59 -14.48 17.81 -6.34
C LEU A 59 -15.47 17.08 -7.27
N ALA A 60 -16.65 17.64 -7.48
CA ALA A 60 -17.72 17.04 -8.28
C ALA A 60 -17.36 16.79 -9.76
N ASN A 61 -16.29 17.43 -10.26
CA ASN A 61 -15.82 17.24 -11.63
C ASN A 61 -14.82 16.09 -11.78
N ASN A 62 -14.41 15.45 -10.68
CA ASN A 62 -13.52 14.30 -10.69
C ASN A 62 -14.26 13.08 -10.16
N ALA A 63 -14.31 12.00 -10.95
CA ALA A 63 -14.72 10.69 -10.47
C ALA A 63 -13.50 9.77 -10.46
N VAL A 64 -13.26 9.10 -9.35
CA VAL A 64 -12.18 8.11 -9.19
C VAL A 64 -12.80 6.73 -9.09
N LYS A 65 -12.20 5.72 -9.72
CA LYS A 65 -12.57 4.32 -9.54
C LYS A 65 -11.34 3.47 -9.26
N PHE A 66 -11.49 2.49 -8.37
CA PHE A 66 -10.51 1.42 -8.16
C PHE A 66 -11.09 0.14 -8.74
N ASN A 67 -10.42 -0.43 -9.75
CA ASN A 67 -10.86 -1.65 -10.41
C ASN A 67 -12.35 -1.59 -10.85
N GLY A 68 -12.74 -0.46 -11.43
CA GLY A 68 -14.12 -0.20 -11.86
C GLY A 68 -15.10 0.20 -10.74
N LYS A 69 -14.74 0.07 -9.45
CA LYS A 69 -15.60 0.48 -8.33
C LYS A 69 -15.46 1.97 -7.99
N PRO A 70 -16.55 2.73 -7.86
CA PRO A 70 -16.50 4.16 -7.59
C PRO A 70 -15.92 4.45 -6.20
N ALA A 71 -15.08 5.48 -6.13
CA ALA A 71 -14.37 5.91 -4.94
C ALA A 71 -14.82 7.33 -4.53
N THR A 72 -14.81 7.61 -3.23
CA THR A 72 -15.13 8.95 -2.72
C THR A 72 -13.91 9.85 -2.80
N VAL A 73 -13.98 10.95 -3.56
CA VAL A 73 -12.92 11.97 -3.63
C VAL A 73 -13.11 12.99 -2.50
N THR A 74 -12.12 13.12 -1.62
CA THR A 74 -12.16 14.00 -0.44
C THR A 74 -11.37 15.29 -0.62
N ARG A 75 -10.41 15.32 -1.55
CA ARG A 75 -9.62 16.51 -1.87
C ARG A 75 -9.25 16.53 -3.35
N ALA A 76 -9.26 17.71 -3.96
CA ALA A 76 -8.86 17.88 -5.35
C ALA A 76 -8.06 19.17 -5.56
N THR A 77 -6.93 19.03 -6.27
CA THR A 77 -6.14 20.11 -6.85
C THR A 77 -5.92 19.80 -8.33
N ALA A 78 -5.27 20.68 -9.09
CA ALA A 78 -4.96 20.42 -10.50
C ALA A 78 -4.00 19.24 -10.72
N THR A 79 -3.25 18.82 -9.69
CA THR A 79 -2.19 17.80 -9.79
C THR A 79 -2.32 16.67 -8.78
N GLN A 80 -3.27 16.74 -7.84
CA GLN A 80 -3.49 15.71 -6.82
C GLN A 80 -4.98 15.53 -6.52
N LEU A 81 -5.40 14.27 -6.45
CA LEU A 81 -6.67 13.87 -5.84
C LEU A 81 -6.39 13.05 -4.59
N THR A 82 -7.23 13.19 -3.57
CA THR A 82 -7.30 12.23 -2.47
C THR A 82 -8.62 11.50 -2.57
N ALA A 83 -8.58 10.17 -2.64
CA ALA A 83 -9.77 9.33 -2.72
C ALA A 83 -9.71 8.20 -1.69
N LEU A 84 -10.87 7.81 -1.17
CA LEU A 84 -11.02 6.66 -0.28
C LEU A 84 -11.23 5.39 -1.09
N VAL A 85 -10.45 4.34 -0.80
CA VAL A 85 -10.58 3.04 -1.46
C VAL A 85 -11.95 2.43 -1.12
N PRO A 86 -12.77 2.05 -2.12
CA PRO A 86 -14.09 1.49 -1.84
C PRO A 86 -14.00 0.09 -1.21
N ALA A 87 -15.04 -0.29 -0.46
CA ALA A 87 -15.17 -1.63 0.07
C ALA A 87 -15.13 -2.69 -1.05
N HIS A 88 -14.40 -3.78 -0.80
CA HIS A 88 -14.20 -4.87 -1.74
C HIS A 88 -13.70 -4.40 -3.11
N ALA A 89 -12.84 -3.36 -3.19
CA ALA A 89 -12.38 -2.80 -4.47
C ALA A 89 -11.82 -3.87 -5.42
N GLY A 90 -11.10 -4.84 -4.86
CA GLY A 90 -10.32 -5.80 -5.64
C GLY A 90 -9.07 -5.14 -6.25
N THR A 91 -8.13 -5.97 -6.68
CA THR A 91 -6.88 -5.50 -7.29
C THR A 91 -7.12 -5.16 -8.75
N GLY A 92 -6.69 -3.97 -9.18
CA GLY A 92 -6.87 -3.51 -10.55
C GLY A 92 -6.46 -2.06 -10.75
N THR A 93 -6.68 -1.52 -11.95
CA THR A 93 -6.27 -0.16 -12.30
C THR A 93 -7.04 0.92 -11.55
N VAL A 94 -6.40 2.06 -11.34
CA VAL A 94 -7.07 3.29 -10.87
C VAL A 94 -7.49 4.12 -12.09
N GLU A 95 -8.79 4.39 -12.22
CA GLU A 95 -9.35 5.25 -13.27
C GLU A 95 -9.73 6.60 -12.68
N VAL A 96 -9.43 7.68 -13.40
CA VAL A 96 -9.90 9.04 -13.08
C VAL A 96 -10.66 9.58 -14.29
N VAL A 97 -11.89 10.04 -14.06
CA VAL A 97 -12.69 10.75 -15.06
C VAL A 97 -12.79 12.21 -14.64
N VAL A 98 -12.25 13.11 -15.46
CA VAL A 98 -12.33 14.56 -15.26
C VAL A 98 -13.20 15.15 -16.37
N ARG A 99 -14.35 15.73 -16.02
CA ARG A 99 -15.29 16.37 -16.98
C ARG A 99 -15.53 15.51 -18.24
N LYS A 100 -15.86 14.22 -18.04
CA LYS A 100 -16.10 13.20 -19.10
C LYS A 100 -14.87 12.71 -19.87
N LYS A 101 -13.66 13.17 -19.54
CA LYS A 101 -12.41 12.60 -20.09
C LYS A 101 -11.84 11.60 -19.10
N ALA A 102 -11.72 10.35 -19.50
CA ALA A 102 -11.17 9.28 -18.67
C ALA A 102 -9.65 9.16 -18.87
N THR A 103 -8.96 8.76 -17.81
CA THR A 103 -7.56 8.37 -17.82
C THR A 103 -7.35 7.20 -16.87
N THR A 104 -6.41 6.33 -17.20
CA THR A 104 -6.13 5.11 -16.44
C THR A 104 -4.70 5.18 -15.94
N GLY A 105 -4.54 4.93 -14.64
CA GLY A 105 -3.27 4.94 -13.94
C GLY A 105 -2.74 3.53 -13.65
N PRO A 106 -1.71 3.43 -12.80
CA PRO A 106 -1.19 2.14 -12.36
C PRO A 106 -2.24 1.33 -11.58
N ALA A 107 -1.96 0.03 -11.41
CA ALA A 107 -2.77 -0.84 -10.58
C ALA A 107 -2.62 -0.51 -9.09
N PHE A 108 -3.72 -0.64 -8.37
CA PHE A 108 -3.78 -0.64 -6.92
C PHE A 108 -4.00 -2.06 -6.42
N THR A 109 -3.18 -2.50 -5.47
CA THR A 109 -3.32 -3.83 -4.86
C THR A 109 -4.22 -3.76 -3.63
N PHE A 110 -5.44 -4.27 -3.78
CA PHE A 110 -6.39 -4.33 -2.68
C PHE A 110 -6.23 -5.66 -1.92
N PHE A 111 -6.26 -5.59 -0.60
CA PHE A 111 -6.36 -6.75 0.27
C PHE A 111 -7.40 -6.48 1.34
N GLU A 112 -7.99 -7.56 1.84
CA GLU A 112 -8.99 -7.49 2.90
C GLU A 112 -8.30 -7.56 4.26
N THR A 113 -8.94 -6.96 5.27
CA THR A 113 -8.46 -7.09 6.65
C THR A 113 -8.83 -8.49 7.17
N PRO A 114 -7.87 -9.29 7.69
CA PRO A 114 -8.17 -10.57 8.32
C PRO A 114 -9.16 -10.41 9.48
N VAL A 115 -10.21 -11.24 9.51
CA VAL A 115 -11.21 -11.24 10.59
C VAL A 115 -11.18 -12.59 11.29
N VAL A 116 -10.89 -12.61 12.59
CA VAL A 116 -11.04 -13.81 13.43
C VAL A 116 -12.47 -13.86 13.96
N ALA A 117 -13.24 -14.87 13.54
CA ALA A 117 -14.63 -15.08 13.92
C ALA A 117 -14.80 -16.09 15.07
N GLY A 118 -13.81 -16.95 15.31
CA GLY A 118 -13.87 -17.91 16.41
C GLY A 118 -12.55 -18.61 16.68
N ILE A 119 -12.42 -19.09 17.91
CA ILE A 119 -11.25 -19.79 18.43
C ILE A 119 -11.76 -21.07 19.11
N SER A 120 -11.19 -22.24 18.76
CA SER A 120 -11.61 -23.51 19.35
C SER A 120 -10.46 -24.52 19.45
N PRO A 121 -10.21 -25.15 20.61
CA PRO A 121 -10.81 -24.78 21.90
C PRO A 121 -10.33 -23.39 22.36
N ASP A 122 -11.12 -22.72 23.19
CA ASP A 122 -10.77 -21.40 23.77
C ASP A 122 -9.85 -21.50 24.99
N ARG A 123 -9.62 -22.73 25.48
CA ARG A 123 -8.74 -23.05 26.60
C ARG A 123 -8.20 -24.48 26.48
N GLY A 124 -7.04 -24.70 27.08
CA GLY A 124 -6.43 -26.02 27.20
C GLY A 124 -5.07 -25.93 27.88
N PRO A 125 -4.48 -27.06 28.29
CA PRO A 125 -3.10 -27.09 28.77
C PRO A 125 -2.12 -26.61 27.68
N ALA A 126 -0.89 -26.26 28.08
CA ALA A 126 0.17 -25.91 27.13
C ALA A 126 0.36 -27.02 26.09
N GLY A 127 0.54 -26.63 24.82
CA GLY A 127 0.62 -27.56 23.68
C GLY A 127 -0.72 -27.90 23.04
N THR A 128 -1.85 -27.38 23.56
CA THR A 128 -3.16 -27.54 22.91
C THR A 128 -3.15 -26.87 21.53
N VAL A 129 -3.50 -27.63 20.48
CA VAL A 129 -3.69 -27.09 19.13
C VAL A 129 -5.01 -26.31 19.10
N VAL A 130 -4.93 -25.05 18.71
CA VAL A 130 -6.08 -24.15 18.60
C VAL A 130 -6.39 -23.88 17.14
N THR A 131 -7.67 -24.00 16.77
CA THR A 131 -8.16 -23.63 15.45
C THR A 131 -8.73 -22.22 15.47
N LEU A 132 -8.18 -21.33 14.64
CA LEU A 132 -8.74 -20.01 14.34
C LEU A 132 -9.66 -20.13 13.13
N ARG A 133 -10.92 -19.72 13.27
CA ARG A 133 -11.88 -19.61 12.17
C ARG A 133 -12.13 -18.14 11.88
N GLY A 134 -12.28 -17.80 10.61
CA GLY A 134 -12.35 -16.41 10.21
C GLY A 134 -12.43 -16.23 8.71
N ASN A 135 -12.43 -14.97 8.28
CA ASN A 135 -12.43 -14.57 6.88
C ASN A 135 -11.11 -13.86 6.54
N TYR A 136 -10.72 -13.95 5.28
CA TYR A 136 -9.58 -13.21 4.72
C TYR A 136 -8.22 -13.53 5.36
N PHE A 137 -8.05 -14.73 5.90
CA PHE A 137 -6.72 -15.27 6.16
C PHE A 137 -6.03 -15.55 4.83
N ASP A 138 -4.74 -15.26 4.73
CA ASP A 138 -3.98 -15.57 3.53
C ASP A 138 -3.93 -17.10 3.38
N THR A 139 -4.20 -17.61 2.19
CA THR A 139 -4.11 -19.06 1.93
C THR A 139 -2.69 -19.59 2.06
N THR A 140 -1.70 -18.69 1.93
CA THR A 140 -0.29 -18.96 2.19
C THR A 140 -0.04 -18.81 3.68
N ALA A 141 0.14 -19.93 4.38
CA ALA A 141 0.31 -19.94 5.83
C ALA A 141 1.45 -19.03 6.32
N ALA A 142 2.51 -18.90 5.51
CA ALA A 142 3.66 -18.02 5.76
C ALA A 142 3.36 -16.51 5.79
N ASN A 143 2.27 -16.08 5.17
CA ASN A 143 1.87 -14.66 5.15
C ASN A 143 1.04 -14.29 6.39
N ASN A 144 0.57 -15.27 7.15
CA ASN A 144 -0.18 -15.05 8.36
C ASN A 144 0.76 -14.93 9.56
N THR A 145 0.49 -13.97 10.44
CA THR A 145 1.14 -13.86 11.75
C THR A 145 0.07 -13.92 12.82
N VAL A 146 0.20 -14.85 13.75
CA VAL A 146 -0.71 -14.96 14.89
C VAL A 146 -0.03 -14.33 16.11
N ARG A 147 -0.78 -13.49 16.81
CA ARG A 147 -0.33 -12.86 18.06
C ARG A 147 -1.30 -13.24 19.17
N PHE A 148 -0.75 -13.70 20.28
CA PHE A 148 -1.47 -13.87 21.54
C PHE A 148 -0.95 -12.81 22.51
N GLY A 149 -1.82 -12.26 23.33
CA GLY A 149 -1.42 -11.29 24.33
C GLY A 149 -2.54 -11.03 25.31
N GLY A 150 -2.20 -10.34 26.38
CA GLY A 150 -3.12 -10.01 27.44
C GLY A 150 -2.48 -9.12 28.48
N GLN A 151 -3.30 -8.72 29.45
CA GLN A 151 -2.87 -7.98 30.63
C GLN A 151 -2.95 -8.92 31.84
N VAL A 152 -1.95 -8.90 32.71
CA VAL A 152 -1.95 -9.59 34.00
C VAL A 152 -1.91 -8.52 35.09
N GLY A 153 -2.95 -8.47 35.93
CA GLY A 153 -3.14 -7.35 36.86
C GLY A 153 -3.46 -6.04 36.12
N GLU A 154 -3.15 -4.90 36.75
CA GLU A 154 -3.38 -3.56 36.15
C GLU A 154 -2.15 -3.06 35.37
N ASP A 155 -0.97 -3.60 35.64
CA ASP A 155 0.29 -2.96 35.25
C ASP A 155 1.18 -3.78 34.31
N PHE A 156 0.83 -5.03 34.01
CA PHE A 156 1.65 -5.88 33.15
C PHE A 156 0.93 -6.27 31.86
N ASN A 157 1.46 -5.83 30.73
CA ASN A 157 0.98 -6.19 29.41
C ASN A 157 1.97 -7.13 28.74
N TRP A 158 1.50 -8.22 28.15
CA TRP A 158 2.34 -9.15 27.42
C TRP A 158 1.77 -9.49 26.05
N ARG A 159 2.68 -9.79 25.14
CA ARG A 159 2.37 -10.34 23.82
C ARG A 159 3.42 -11.35 23.41
N ALA A 160 2.97 -12.42 22.77
CA ALA A 160 3.77 -13.38 22.05
C ALA A 160 3.28 -13.45 20.60
N TYR A 161 4.18 -13.66 19.66
CA TYR A 161 3.83 -13.87 18.27
C TYR A 161 4.55 -15.09 17.71
N GLY A 162 3.90 -15.72 16.73
CA GLY A 162 4.49 -16.75 15.90
C GLY A 162 4.23 -16.45 14.44
N ARG A 163 5.24 -16.68 13.60
CA ARG A 163 5.12 -16.67 12.15
C ARG A 163 5.96 -17.79 11.55
N GLN A 164 5.54 -18.26 10.40
CA GLN A 164 6.32 -19.16 9.56
C GLN A 164 6.57 -18.51 8.21
N PHE A 165 7.54 -19.03 7.48
CA PHE A 165 7.95 -18.55 6.18
C PHE A 165 8.39 -19.73 5.34
N GLU A 166 7.86 -19.83 4.12
CA GLU A 166 8.23 -20.87 3.18
C GLU A 166 8.40 -20.23 1.80
N ARG A 167 9.58 -20.38 1.19
CA ARG A 167 9.81 -20.16 -0.24
C ARG A 167 10.12 -21.51 -0.87
N ASN A 168 9.32 -21.85 -1.88
CA ASN A 168 9.58 -23.01 -2.71
C ASN A 168 10.80 -22.77 -3.61
N ARG A 169 11.43 -23.87 -4.00
CA ARG A 169 12.53 -23.88 -4.98
C ARG A 169 12.16 -23.21 -6.30
N GLY A 170 13.13 -22.53 -6.90
CA GLY A 170 13.06 -22.05 -8.28
C GLY A 170 12.96 -23.17 -9.31
N PHE A 171 12.64 -22.82 -10.56
CA PHE A 171 12.70 -23.77 -11.67
C PHE A 171 14.12 -23.83 -12.24
N ASP A 172 14.71 -25.02 -12.30
CA ASP A 172 15.98 -25.28 -12.96
C ASP A 172 15.77 -26.33 -14.08
N PRO A 173 16.12 -26.03 -15.34
CA PRO A 173 16.01 -26.98 -16.46
C PRO A 173 16.94 -28.19 -16.36
N ASN A 174 18.00 -28.13 -15.55
CA ASN A 174 19.08 -29.11 -15.51
C ASN A 174 19.07 -29.97 -14.23
N GLY A 175 18.09 -29.80 -13.35
CA GLY A 175 17.99 -30.54 -12.09
C GLY A 175 17.07 -29.84 -11.07
N PRO A 176 16.93 -30.35 -9.84
CA PRO A 176 16.24 -29.62 -8.79
C PRO A 176 17.03 -28.35 -8.40
N ALA A 177 16.35 -27.19 -8.33
CA ALA A 177 16.93 -26.01 -7.71
C ALA A 177 16.96 -26.18 -6.17
N PHE A 178 18.08 -25.81 -5.54
CA PHE A 178 18.31 -25.94 -4.10
C PHE A 178 18.40 -24.55 -3.44
N ASP A 179 17.35 -23.76 -3.64
CA ASP A 179 17.17 -22.40 -3.11
C ASP A 179 15.89 -22.29 -2.26
N ASP A 180 15.30 -23.42 -1.86
CA ASP A 180 14.15 -23.42 -0.97
C ASP A 180 14.54 -22.93 0.43
N TRP A 181 13.61 -22.22 1.07
CA TRP A 181 13.83 -21.67 2.40
C TRP A 181 12.59 -21.84 3.24
N ARG A 182 12.70 -22.58 4.34
CA ARG A 182 11.68 -22.69 5.40
C ARG A 182 12.20 -22.11 6.70
N GLN A 183 11.47 -21.18 7.32
CA GLN A 183 11.85 -20.57 8.60
C GLN A 183 10.62 -20.32 9.48
N ALA A 184 10.72 -20.67 10.76
CA ALA A 184 9.81 -20.25 11.80
C ALA A 184 10.47 -19.16 12.66
N ARG A 185 9.68 -18.17 13.07
CA ARG A 185 10.10 -17.14 14.03
C ARG A 185 9.03 -16.95 15.08
N GLY A 186 9.44 -16.94 16.33
CA GLY A 186 8.62 -16.56 17.46
C GLY A 186 9.25 -15.39 18.20
N GLY A 187 8.45 -14.65 18.95
CA GLY A 187 8.98 -13.63 19.86
C GLY A 187 7.97 -13.25 20.91
N PHE A 188 8.46 -12.55 21.93
CA PHE A 188 7.66 -12.09 23.06
C PHE A 188 8.06 -10.68 23.46
N ARG A 189 7.13 -9.99 24.11
CA ARG A 189 7.38 -8.73 24.81
C ARG A 189 6.47 -8.66 26.04
N GLY A 190 7.04 -8.26 27.17
CA GLY A 190 6.35 -7.86 28.38
C GLY A 190 6.69 -6.41 28.68
N ASP A 191 5.67 -5.60 28.93
CA ASP A 191 5.79 -4.21 29.38
C ASP A 191 5.14 -4.13 30.76
N TRP A 192 5.93 -3.80 31.78
CA TRP A 192 5.51 -3.64 33.16
C TRP A 192 5.59 -2.18 33.58
N THR A 193 4.50 -1.60 34.05
CA THR A 193 4.44 -0.22 34.55
C THR A 193 4.18 -0.18 36.06
N PRO A 194 5.17 -0.50 36.91
CA PRO A 194 4.96 -0.63 38.35
C PRO A 194 4.52 0.67 39.04
N THR A 195 4.82 1.82 38.43
CA THR A 195 4.37 3.14 38.85
C THR A 195 3.94 3.93 37.61
N ALA A 196 3.31 5.10 37.80
CA ALA A 196 2.91 5.96 36.70
C ALA A 196 4.10 6.49 35.86
N ASP A 197 5.31 6.50 36.43
CA ASP A 197 6.51 7.09 35.82
C ASP A 197 7.54 6.04 35.38
N ASP A 198 7.40 4.79 35.83
CA ASP A 198 8.35 3.71 35.54
C ASP A 198 7.77 2.72 34.53
N THR A 199 8.58 2.32 33.56
CA THR A 199 8.27 1.20 32.66
C THR A 199 9.48 0.30 32.49
N VAL A 200 9.29 -0.99 32.71
CA VAL A 200 10.27 -2.05 32.43
C VAL A 200 9.77 -2.85 31.24
N THR A 201 10.61 -2.97 30.21
CA THR A 201 10.29 -3.75 29.01
C THR A 201 11.25 -4.92 28.91
N ILE A 202 10.73 -6.14 28.79
CA ILE A 202 11.51 -7.31 28.42
C ILE A 202 10.99 -7.80 27.08
N GLN A 203 11.86 -8.03 26.11
CA GLN A 203 11.51 -8.56 24.80
C GLN A 203 12.56 -9.53 24.29
N GLY A 204 12.14 -10.43 23.40
CA GLY A 204 13.06 -11.33 22.75
C GLY A 204 12.45 -11.99 21.54
N ASP A 205 13.32 -12.48 20.67
CA ASP A 205 12.96 -13.22 19.47
C ASP A 205 13.78 -14.50 19.38
N ILE A 206 13.20 -15.53 18.76
CA ILE A 206 13.86 -16.76 18.37
C ILE A 206 13.45 -17.13 16.95
N TYR A 207 14.38 -17.65 16.17
CA TYR A 207 14.09 -18.20 14.85
C TYR A 207 14.83 -19.51 14.63
N GLU A 208 14.23 -20.35 13.81
CA GLU A 208 14.79 -21.64 13.38
C GLU A 208 14.32 -21.95 11.96
N GLY A 209 15.16 -22.57 11.14
CA GLY A 209 14.80 -22.87 9.77
C GLY A 209 15.87 -23.65 9.02
N TYR A 210 15.60 -23.89 7.75
CA TYR A 210 16.50 -24.53 6.80
C TYR A 210 16.57 -23.68 5.53
N SER A 211 17.77 -23.51 4.98
CA SER A 211 18.02 -22.86 3.70
C SER A 211 18.73 -23.83 2.77
N GLY A 212 18.24 -23.99 1.55
CA GLY A 212 18.96 -24.68 0.49
C GLY A 212 20.26 -23.95 0.17
N ARG A 213 21.34 -24.72 -0.05
CA ARG A 213 22.67 -24.21 -0.42
C ARG A 213 23.25 -25.01 -1.57
N ASN A 214 23.73 -24.29 -2.59
CA ASN A 214 24.70 -24.80 -3.55
C ASN A 214 26.12 -24.48 -3.06
N GLN A 215 26.89 -25.52 -2.74
CA GLN A 215 28.28 -25.38 -2.34
C GLN A 215 29.20 -26.01 -3.38
N VAL A 216 30.10 -25.21 -3.96
CA VAL A 216 31.17 -25.70 -4.84
C VAL A 216 32.42 -25.90 -4.00
N THR A 217 32.84 -27.15 -3.84
CA THR A 217 34.07 -27.51 -3.13
C THR A 217 35.16 -27.83 -4.15
N ALA A 218 36.29 -27.10 -4.09
CA ALA A 218 37.43 -27.38 -4.94
C ALA A 218 38.10 -28.71 -4.56
N THR A 219 38.46 -29.52 -5.55
CA THR A 219 39.15 -30.80 -5.36
C THR A 219 40.48 -30.79 -6.08
N LEU A 220 41.48 -31.50 -5.54
CA LEU A 220 42.80 -31.59 -6.17
C LEU A 220 42.86 -32.59 -7.34
N ALA A 221 41.79 -33.37 -7.53
CA ALA A 221 41.62 -34.30 -8.64
C ALA A 221 40.44 -33.89 -9.51
N PRO A 222 40.47 -34.14 -10.84
CA PRO A 222 39.33 -33.96 -11.73
C PRO A 222 38.07 -34.61 -11.14
N PRO A 223 36.90 -33.93 -11.14
CA PRO A 223 36.55 -32.72 -11.90
C PRO A 223 37.02 -31.36 -11.31
N PHE A 224 37.95 -31.34 -10.35
CA PHE A 224 38.53 -30.15 -9.69
C PHE A 224 37.53 -29.28 -8.90
N GLN A 225 36.25 -29.52 -9.08
CA GLN A 225 35.14 -28.95 -8.34
C GLN A 225 34.05 -30.01 -8.20
N ILE A 226 33.55 -30.18 -6.99
CA ILE A 226 32.33 -30.96 -6.73
C ILE A 226 31.29 -29.99 -6.20
N ALA A 227 30.15 -29.91 -6.89
CA ALA A 227 28.98 -29.22 -6.38
C ALA A 227 28.23 -30.17 -5.42
N SER A 228 28.03 -29.73 -4.19
CA SER A 228 27.15 -30.38 -3.20
C SER A 228 25.94 -29.48 -2.97
N THR A 229 24.80 -30.13 -2.82
CA THR A 229 23.49 -29.49 -2.66
C THR A 229 22.92 -29.97 -1.32
N ASP A 230 22.91 -29.11 -0.32
CA ASP A 230 22.57 -29.49 1.06
C ASP A 230 21.61 -28.49 1.71
N ASP A 231 20.76 -28.99 2.62
CA ASP A 231 19.95 -28.16 3.51
C ASP A 231 20.82 -27.67 4.68
N TYR A 232 20.95 -26.35 4.83
CA TYR A 232 21.65 -25.75 5.96
C TYR A 232 20.67 -25.30 7.04
N HIS A 233 20.78 -25.87 8.25
CA HIS A 233 20.00 -25.44 9.41
C HIS A 233 20.48 -24.08 9.91
N VAL A 234 19.54 -23.17 10.13
CA VAL A 234 19.81 -21.81 10.62
C VAL A 234 18.94 -21.57 11.86
N SER A 235 19.57 -21.20 12.96
CA SER A 235 18.87 -20.83 14.20
C SER A 235 19.53 -19.62 14.86
N GLY A 236 18.80 -18.94 15.73
CA GLY A 236 19.31 -17.82 16.51
C GLY A 236 18.23 -17.15 17.34
N GLY A 237 18.64 -16.21 18.18
CA GLY A 237 17.72 -15.44 19.01
C GLY A 237 18.41 -14.30 19.75
N ASN A 238 17.61 -13.41 20.32
CA ASN A 238 18.06 -12.31 21.16
C ASN A 238 17.08 -12.04 22.31
N THR A 239 17.60 -11.39 23.35
CA THR A 239 16.81 -10.87 24.46
C THR A 239 17.29 -9.46 24.78
N LEU A 240 16.35 -8.57 25.08
CA LEU A 240 16.59 -7.20 25.50
C LEU A 240 15.67 -6.92 26.70
N ALA A 241 16.24 -6.42 27.78
CA ALA A 241 15.56 -6.04 29.02
C ALA A 241 15.96 -4.62 29.40
#